data_AF-A0A369TP64-F1
#
_entry.id   AF-A0A369TP64-F1
#
_cell.length_a   1.000
_cell.length_b   1.000
_cell.length_c   1.000
_cell.angle_alpha   90.00
_cell.angle_beta   90.00
_cell.angle_gamma   90.00
#
_symmetry.space_group_name_H-M   'P 1'
#
loop_
_entity.id
_entity.type
_entity.pdbx_description
1 polymer ?
#
loop_
_entity_poly.entity_id
_entity_poly.type
_entity_poly.pdbx_seq_one_letter_code
_entity_poly.pdbx_strand_id
1 'polypeptide(L)'
;MNQEFYSSFEKIKLRFIGLLKEQTDQISKASVSIRQTPPNHSDLIVIRDIAHRIAGTAGTLGFHTLGQQAGKTEDLIRRRDALGSKIDDDVMKAVAHLLEVCESCQADYAVQDVRRN
;
A
#
# COMPACT_ATOMS: atom_id res chain seq x y z
N MET A 1 -14.77 13.65 28.55
CA MET A 1 -14.03 12.37 28.38
C MET A 1 -13.76 12.03 26.90
N ASN A 2 -13.57 13.04 26.02
CA ASN A 2 -13.46 12.82 24.57
C ASN A 2 -12.09 13.22 23.99
N GLN A 3 -11.34 14.14 24.58
CA GLN A 3 -10.06 14.62 24.02
C GLN A 3 -8.93 13.56 24.02
N GLU A 4 -8.82 12.74 25.07
CA GLU A 4 -7.75 11.71 25.15
C GLU A 4 -7.92 10.60 24.11
N PHE A 5 -9.15 10.21 23.79
CA PHE A 5 -9.47 9.15 22.83
C PHE A 5 -9.16 9.59 21.40
N TYR A 6 -9.55 10.81 21.01
CA TYR A 6 -9.19 11.39 19.71
C TYR A 6 -7.67 11.51 19.55
N SER A 7 -6.94 11.87 20.61
CA SER A 7 -5.47 11.93 20.56
C SER A 7 -4.81 10.57 20.33
N SER A 8 -5.37 9.51 20.90
CA SER A 8 -4.82 8.15 20.76
C SER A 8 -5.08 7.57 19.37
N PHE A 9 -6.27 7.79 18.83
CA PHE A 9 -6.61 7.32 17.49
C PHE A 9 -5.80 8.04 16.39
N GLU A 10 -5.57 9.34 16.53
CA GLU A 10 -4.73 10.09 15.60
C GLU A 10 -3.25 9.66 15.67
N LYS A 11 -2.72 9.33 16.86
CA LYS A 11 -1.37 8.74 16.99
C LYS A 11 -1.26 7.41 16.23
N ILE A 12 -2.30 6.57 16.25
CA ILE A 12 -2.32 5.31 15.50
C ILE A 12 -2.29 5.58 13.99
N LYS A 13 -3.07 6.54 13.50
CA LYS A 13 -3.04 6.93 12.08
C LYS A 13 -1.68 7.49 11.67
N LEU A 14 -1.06 8.36 12.47
CA LEU A 14 0.29 8.87 12.19
C LEU A 14 1.33 7.75 12.10
N ARG A 15 1.27 6.79 13.03
CA ARG A 15 2.14 5.60 12.97
C ARG A 15 1.90 4.79 11.71
N PHE A 16 0.63 4.60 11.32
CA PHE A 16 0.28 3.92 10.09
C PHE A 16 0.83 4.64 8.84
N ILE A 17 0.71 5.98 8.76
CA ILE A 17 1.28 6.76 7.66
C ILE A 17 2.81 6.63 7.60
N GLY A 18 3.49 6.61 8.74
CA GLY A 18 4.93 6.33 8.80
C GLY A 18 5.29 4.97 8.21
N LEU A 19 4.55 3.92 8.61
CA LEU A 19 4.73 2.56 8.05
C LEU A 19 4.37 2.48 6.56
N LEU A 20 3.33 3.20 6.14
CA LEU A 20 2.88 3.26 4.76
C LEU A 20 4.00 3.78 3.85
N LYS A 21 4.80 4.74 4.30
CA LYS A 21 5.97 5.23 3.58
C LYS A 21 6.99 4.13 3.31
N GLU A 22 7.39 3.40 4.36
CA GLU A 22 8.34 2.28 4.23
C GLU A 22 7.81 1.19 3.31
N GLN A 23 6.51 0.89 3.40
CA GLN A 23 5.84 -0.08 2.56
C GLN A 23 5.78 0.37 1.09
N THR A 24 5.57 1.66 0.83
CA THR A 24 5.56 2.25 -0.51
C THR A 24 6.94 2.13 -1.17
N ASP A 25 8.00 2.44 -0.43
CA ASP A 25 9.38 2.30 -0.90
C ASP A 25 9.71 0.84 -1.24
N GLN A 26 9.24 -0.11 -0.43
CA GLN A 26 9.41 -1.54 -0.68
C GLN A 26 8.67 -2.01 -1.93
N ILE A 27 7.40 -1.60 -2.12
CA ILE A 27 6.63 -1.91 -3.33
C ILE A 27 7.33 -1.31 -4.56
N SER A 28 7.79 -0.06 -4.48
CA SER A 28 8.47 0.62 -5.57
C SER A 28 9.73 -0.15 -6.01
N LYS A 29 10.61 -0.50 -5.06
CA LYS A 29 11.81 -1.30 -5.31
C LYS A 29 11.49 -2.67 -5.93
N ALA A 30 10.53 -3.38 -5.37
CA ALA A 30 10.08 -4.67 -5.89
C ALA A 30 9.54 -4.55 -7.33
N SER A 31 8.77 -3.50 -7.62
CA SER A 31 8.21 -3.25 -8.95
C SER A 31 9.28 -2.99 -10.02
N VAL A 32 10.41 -2.39 -9.63
CA VAL A 32 11.55 -2.17 -10.52
C VAL A 32 12.30 -3.48 -10.76
N SER A 33 12.58 -4.23 -9.69
CA SER A 33 13.28 -5.52 -9.74
C SER A 33 12.56 -6.57 -10.61
N ILE A 34 11.23 -6.60 -10.54
CA ILE A 34 10.37 -7.42 -11.41
C ILE A 34 10.65 -7.22 -12.91
N ARG A 35 11.01 -5.99 -13.31
CA ARG A 35 11.26 -5.63 -14.72
C ARG A 35 12.72 -5.79 -15.14
N GLN A 36 13.61 -6.19 -14.24
CA GLN A 36 15.01 -6.45 -14.55
C GLN A 36 15.18 -7.74 -15.35
N THR A 37 16.37 -7.95 -15.90
CA THR A 37 16.74 -9.18 -16.61
C THR A 37 17.90 -9.86 -15.86
N PRO A 38 17.70 -11.06 -15.26
CA PRO A 38 16.47 -11.85 -15.25
C PRO A 38 15.39 -11.26 -14.31
N PRO A 39 14.09 -11.45 -14.62
CA PRO A 39 13.00 -10.95 -13.79
C PRO A 39 12.94 -11.68 -12.44
N ASN A 40 12.86 -10.94 -11.34
CA ASN A 40 12.68 -11.52 -10.02
C ASN A 40 11.19 -11.70 -9.68
N HIS A 41 10.62 -12.84 -10.03
CA HIS A 41 9.22 -13.16 -9.77
C HIS A 41 8.87 -13.26 -8.26
N SER A 42 9.86 -13.51 -7.39
CA SER A 42 9.62 -13.57 -5.94
C SER A 42 9.21 -12.21 -5.35
N ASP A 43 9.53 -11.11 -6.02
CA ASP A 43 9.15 -9.76 -5.59
C ASP A 43 7.64 -9.49 -5.75
N LEU A 44 6.92 -10.25 -6.57
CA LEU A 44 5.45 -10.17 -6.60
C LEU A 44 4.82 -10.67 -5.29
N ILE A 45 5.41 -11.68 -4.67
CA ILE A 45 4.97 -12.20 -3.38
C ILE A 45 5.15 -11.12 -2.31
N VAL A 46 6.28 -10.42 -2.34
CA VAL A 46 6.55 -9.28 -1.45
C VAL A 46 5.50 -8.19 -1.62
N ILE A 47 5.20 -7.79 -2.86
CA ILE A 47 4.19 -6.76 -3.15
C ILE A 47 2.81 -7.20 -2.65
N ARG A 48 2.41 -8.46 -2.91
CA ARG A 48 1.14 -9.02 -2.44
C ARG A 48 1.03 -8.95 -0.91
N ASP A 49 2.07 -9.36 -0.19
CA ASP A 49 2.05 -9.41 1.27
C ASP A 49 2.07 -8.01 1.90
N ILE A 50 2.69 -7.03 1.24
CA ILE A 50 2.58 -5.62 1.64
C ILE A 50 1.15 -5.12 1.38
N ALA A 51 0.60 -5.37 0.19
CA ALA A 51 -0.76 -4.95 -0.17
C ALA A 51 -1.81 -5.52 0.80
N HIS A 52 -1.67 -6.79 1.20
CA HIS A 52 -2.53 -7.40 2.22
C HIS A 52 -2.50 -6.66 3.56
N ARG A 53 -1.30 -6.32 4.05
CA ARG A 53 -1.12 -5.59 5.31
C ARG A 53 -1.70 -4.18 5.23
N ILE A 54 -1.50 -3.49 4.09
CA ILE A 54 -2.11 -2.19 3.84
C ILE A 54 -3.63 -2.31 3.86
N ALA A 55 -4.21 -3.27 3.12
CA ALA A 55 -5.65 -3.46 3.04
C ALA A 55 -6.30 -3.66 4.42
N GLY A 56 -5.74 -4.56 5.23
CA GLY A 56 -6.26 -4.83 6.58
C GLY A 56 -6.19 -3.64 7.52
N THR A 57 -5.09 -2.88 7.48
CA THR A 57 -4.88 -1.75 8.38
C THR A 57 -5.63 -0.49 7.92
N ALA A 58 -5.59 -0.19 6.63
CA ALA A 58 -6.21 0.98 6.02
C ALA A 58 -7.73 0.99 6.22
N GLY A 59 -8.39 -0.16 6.06
CA GLY A 59 -9.84 -0.29 6.28
C GLY A 59 -10.24 0.03 7.71
N THR A 60 -9.47 -0.42 8.69
CA THR A 60 -9.72 -0.21 10.13
C THR A 60 -9.53 1.26 10.53
N LEU A 61 -8.61 1.97 9.87
CA LEU A 61 -8.25 3.35 10.21
C LEU A 61 -9.01 4.41 9.39
N GLY A 62 -9.93 3.99 8.51
CA GLY A 62 -10.75 4.88 7.69
C GLY A 62 -10.12 5.32 6.37
N PHE A 63 -8.98 4.75 5.96
CA PHE A 63 -8.35 4.98 4.67
C PHE A 63 -8.96 4.09 3.59
N HIS A 64 -10.27 4.26 3.33
CA HIS A 64 -11.05 3.32 2.52
C HIS A 64 -10.52 3.16 1.09
N THR A 65 -10.16 4.25 0.40
CA THR A 65 -9.62 4.20 -0.96
C THR A 65 -8.32 3.41 -1.03
N LEU A 66 -7.40 3.67 -0.09
CA LEU A 66 -6.15 2.94 0.05
C LEU A 66 -6.39 1.45 0.31
N GLY A 67 -7.29 1.14 1.27
CA GLY A 67 -7.61 -0.25 1.62
C GLY A 67 -8.21 -1.02 0.44
N GLN A 68 -9.12 -0.40 -0.30
CA GLN A 68 -9.73 -1.01 -1.49
C GLN A 68 -8.70 -1.24 -2.60
N GLN A 69 -7.83 -0.26 -2.88
CA GLN A 69 -6.83 -0.41 -3.94
C GLN A 69 -5.77 -1.45 -3.59
N ALA A 70 -5.35 -1.51 -2.32
CA ALA A 70 -4.45 -2.54 -1.84
C ALA A 70 -5.08 -3.94 -1.95
N GLY A 71 -6.34 -4.10 -1.53
CA GLY A 71 -7.05 -5.38 -1.67
C GLY A 71 -7.21 -5.83 -3.12
N LYS A 72 -7.56 -4.91 -4.04
CA LYS A 72 -7.62 -5.22 -5.48
C LYS A 72 -6.28 -5.70 -6.04
N THR A 73 -5.19 -5.07 -5.61
CA THR A 73 -3.83 -5.41 -6.05
C THR A 73 -3.44 -6.78 -5.51
N GLU A 74 -3.70 -7.05 -4.23
CA GLU A 74 -3.50 -8.37 -3.61
C GLU A 74 -4.25 -9.47 -4.36
N ASP A 75 -5.54 -9.28 -4.61
CA ASP A 75 -6.39 -10.26 -5.28
C ASP A 75 -5.92 -10.55 -6.70
N LEU A 76 -5.51 -9.51 -7.44
CA LEU A 76 -5.01 -9.67 -8.80
C LEU A 76 -3.73 -10.50 -8.81
N ILE A 77 -2.78 -10.21 -7.92
CA ILE A 77 -1.52 -10.97 -7.83
C ILE A 77 -1.81 -12.43 -7.43
N ARG A 78 -2.67 -12.67 -6.43
CA ARG A 78 -3.06 -14.05 -6.01
C ARG A 78 -3.67 -14.85 -7.16
N ARG A 79 -4.58 -14.24 -7.93
CA ARG A 79 -5.23 -14.89 -9.07
C ARG A 79 -4.23 -15.25 -10.17
N ARG A 80 -3.27 -14.38 -10.45
CA ARG A 80 -2.25 -14.64 -11.49
C ARG A 80 -1.23 -15.69 -11.06
N ASP A 81 -0.81 -15.67 -9.80
CA ASP A 81 0.07 -16.68 -9.20
C ASP A 81 -0.56 -18.09 -9.30
N ALA A 82 -1.85 -18.20 -8.94
CA ALA A 82 -2.60 -19.46 -9.06
C ALA A 82 -2.74 -19.99 -10.50
N LEU A 83 -2.67 -19.11 -11.50
CA LEU A 83 -2.76 -19.47 -12.92
C LEU A 83 -1.40 -19.83 -13.54
N GLY A 84 -0.29 -19.70 -12.80
CA GLY A 84 1.06 -19.85 -13.33
C GLY A 84 1.40 -18.83 -14.42
N SER A 85 0.63 -17.73 -14.49
CA SER A 85 0.81 -16.69 -15.51
C SER A 85 2.05 -15.87 -15.21
N LYS A 86 2.81 -15.52 -16.26
CA LYS A 86 3.87 -14.54 -16.16
C LYS A 86 3.32 -13.19 -15.69
N ILE A 87 4.21 -12.37 -15.16
CA ILE A 87 3.95 -10.94 -14.88
C ILE A 87 3.36 -10.32 -16.13
N ASP A 88 2.13 -9.85 -16.02
CA ASP A 88 1.42 -9.19 -17.10
C ASP A 88 1.27 -7.69 -16.80
N ASP A 89 0.94 -6.93 -17.85
CA ASP A 89 0.80 -5.49 -17.75
C ASP A 89 -0.32 -5.08 -16.79
N ASP A 90 -1.33 -5.93 -16.57
CA ASP A 90 -2.44 -5.65 -15.68
C ASP A 90 -2.00 -5.66 -14.21
N VAL A 91 -1.18 -6.64 -13.81
CA VAL A 91 -0.55 -6.66 -12.49
C VAL A 91 0.30 -5.42 -12.29
N MET A 92 1.13 -5.05 -13.26
CA MET A 92 2.01 -3.90 -13.13
C MET A 92 1.25 -2.57 -13.09
N LYS A 93 0.13 -2.44 -13.82
CA LYS A 93 -0.79 -1.29 -13.72
C LYS A 93 -1.44 -1.21 -12.34
N ALA A 94 -1.88 -2.34 -11.78
CA ALA A 94 -2.45 -2.36 -10.44
C ALA A 94 -1.44 -1.93 -9.38
N VAL A 95 -0.18 -2.39 -9.50
CA VAL A 95 0.92 -1.99 -8.62
C VAL A 95 1.24 -0.50 -8.76
N ALA A 96 1.30 0.03 -9.98
CA ALA A 96 1.51 1.46 -10.20
C ALA A 96 0.41 2.31 -9.57
N HIS A 97 -0.86 1.92 -9.77
CA HIS A 97 -1.99 2.63 -9.18
C HIS A 97 -2.01 2.52 -7.64
N LEU A 98 -1.56 1.39 -7.07
CA LEU A 98 -1.38 1.27 -5.62
C LEU A 98 -0.34 2.27 -5.10
N LEU A 99 0.80 2.42 -5.79
CA LEU A 99 1.83 3.40 -5.43
C LEU A 99 1.29 4.84 -5.44
N GLU A 100 0.56 5.22 -6.50
CA GLU A 100 -0.06 6.55 -6.61
C GLU A 100 -1.02 6.84 -5.45
N VAL A 101 -1.85 5.85 -5.08
CA VAL A 101 -2.79 6.01 -3.96
C VAL A 101 -2.06 6.08 -2.61
N CYS A 102 -0.98 5.31 -2.43
CA CYS A 102 -0.13 5.41 -1.24
C CYS A 102 0.49 6.81 -1.11
N GLU A 103 1.07 7.33 -2.18
CA GLU A 103 1.71 8.65 -2.22
C GLU A 103 0.68 9.77 -1.97
N SER A 104 -0.49 9.69 -2.61
CA SER A 104 -1.58 10.65 -2.39
C SER A 104 -2.04 10.65 -0.94
N CYS A 105 -2.22 9.46 -0.34
CA CYS A 105 -2.61 9.32 1.06
C CYS A 105 -1.56 9.91 2.02
N GLN A 106 -0.27 9.77 1.72
CA GLN A 106 0.81 10.35 2.51
C GLN A 106 0.84 11.88 2.40
N ALA A 107 0.66 12.41 1.19
CA ALA A 107 0.62 13.85 0.94
C ALA A 107 -0.56 14.52 1.66
N ASP A 108 -1.76 13.93 1.56
CA ASP A 108 -2.97 14.43 2.24
C ASP A 108 -2.76 14.52 3.76
N TYR A 109 -2.13 13.49 4.35
CA TYR A 109 -1.88 13.47 5.78
C TYR A 109 -0.79 14.47 6.21
N ALA A 110 0.24 14.67 5.39
CA ALA A 110 1.29 15.68 5.66
C ALA A 110 0.73 17.11 5.67
N VAL A 111 -0.19 17.43 4.74
CA VAL A 111 -0.86 18.74 4.70
C VAL A 111 -1.76 18.95 5.93
N GLN A 112 -2.44 17.89 6.38
CA GLN A 112 -3.29 17.96 7.57
C GLN A 112 -2.47 18.12 8.86
N ASP A 113 -1.30 17.49 8.95
CA ASP A 113 -0.39 17.63 10.09
C ASP A 113 0.17 19.06 10.21
N VAL A 114 0.62 19.65 9.09
CA VAL A 114 1.12 21.04 9.06
C VAL A 114 0.06 22.06 9.47
N ARG A 115 -1.23 21.84 9.13
CA ARG A 115 -2.33 22.74 9.52
C ARG A 115 -2.73 22.63 10.99
N ARG A 116 -2.26 21.60 11.69
CA ARG A 116 -2.61 21.30 13.09
C ARG A 116 -1.53 21.74 14.09
N ASN A 117 -0.30 21.97 13.62
CA ASN A 117 0.80 22.59 14.36
C ASN A 117 0.79 24.12 14.19
#